data_AF-A0A9E3S9S0-F1
#
_entry.id   AF-A0A9E3S9S0-F1
#
_cell.length_a   1.000
_cell.length_b   1.000
_cell.length_c   1.000
_cell.angle_alpha   90.00
_cell.angle_beta   90.00
_cell.angle_gamma   90.00
#
_symmetry.space_group_name_H-M   'P 1'
#
loop_
_entity.id
_entity.type
_entity.pdbx_description
1 polymer ?
#
loop_
_entity_poly.entity_id
_entity_poly.type
_entity_poly.pdbx_seq_one_letter_code
_entity_poly.pdbx_strand_id
1 'polypeptide(L)' 'MRKRFLTFNFLFLILLTFSLNLQAQKKNTDIKIEPPFWWTGMQNKTLQLMVYGQNIGETRVTIDYPGVKTIR' A
#
# COMPACT_ATOMS: atom_id res chain seq x y z
N MET A 1 -6.73 3.08 -51.90
CA MET A 1 -6.85 3.98 -50.72
C MET A 1 -7.76 3.41 -49.63
N ARG A 2 -8.94 2.84 -49.93
CA ARG A 2 -9.91 2.30 -48.94
C ARG A 2 -9.35 1.23 -47.96
N LYS A 3 -8.51 0.30 -48.42
CA LYS A 3 -7.93 -0.77 -47.57
C LYS A 3 -6.93 -0.23 -46.52
N ARG A 4 -6.08 0.75 -46.89
CA ARG A 4 -5.12 1.38 -45.96
C ARG A 4 -5.84 2.17 -44.87
N PHE A 5 -6.97 2.81 -45.22
CA PHE A 5 -7.83 3.48 -44.25
C PHE A 5 -8.48 2.47 -43.28
N LEU A 6 -9.03 1.37 -43.78
CA LEU A 6 -9.62 0.30 -42.95
C LEU A 6 -8.60 -0.31 -41.98
N THR A 7 -7.38 -0.60 -42.43
CA THR A 7 -6.31 -1.14 -41.57
C THR A 7 -5.89 -0.15 -40.47
N PHE A 8 -5.83 1.15 -40.79
CA PHE A 8 -5.51 2.19 -39.79
C PHE A 8 -6.60 2.31 -38.71
N ASN A 9 -7.87 2.32 -39.12
CA ASN A 9 -9.00 2.34 -38.18
C ASN A 9 -9.05 1.09 -37.30
N PHE A 10 -8.70 -0.07 -37.85
CA PHE A 10 -8.61 -1.32 -37.10
C PHE A 10 -7.49 -1.29 -36.05
N LEU A 11 -6.31 -0.79 -36.41
CA LEU A 11 -5.19 -0.63 -35.46
C LEU A 11 -5.54 0.36 -34.35
N PHE A 12 -6.23 1.45 -34.69
CA PHE A 12 -6.70 2.45 -33.73
C PHE A 12 -7.71 1.85 -32.74
N LEU A 13 -8.64 1.01 -33.22
CA LEU A 13 -9.62 0.33 -32.37
C LEU A 13 -8.95 -0.63 -31.39
N ILE A 14 -7.94 -1.38 -31.84
CA ILE A 14 -7.13 -2.25 -30.96
C ILE A 14 -6.45 -1.42 -29.87
N LEU A 15 -5.83 -0.31 -30.25
CA LEU A 15 -5.15 0.59 -29.29
C LEU A 15 -6.14 1.16 -28.26
N LEU A 16 -7.35 1.52 -28.69
CA LEU A 16 -8.42 2.04 -27.84
C LEU A 16 -8.94 0.98 -26.84
N THR A 17 -9.03 -0.28 -27.26
CA THR A 17 -9.46 -1.37 -26.35
C THR A 17 -8.36 -1.76 -25.35
N PHE A 18 -7.08 -1.60 -25.72
CA PHE A 18 -5.95 -1.92 -24.85
C PHE A 18 -5.82 -0.92 -23.69
N SER A 19 -6.09 0.38 -23.94
CA SER A 19 -6.02 1.41 -22.90
C SER A 19 -7.06 1.26 -21.78
N LEU A 20 -8.18 0.57 -22.05
CA LEU A 20 -9.23 0.31 -21.06
C LEU A 20 -8.85 -0.76 -20.01
N ASN A 21 -7.74 -1.49 -20.20
CA ASN A 21 -7.30 -2.53 -19.28
C ASN A 21 -6.31 -2.03 -18.21
N LEU A 22 -6.04 -0.73 -18.16
CA LEU A 22 -5.18 -0.12 -17.15
C LEU A 22 -5.95 0.07 -15.83
N GLN A 23 -6.07 -0.99 -15.04
CA GLN A 23 -6.54 -0.88 -13.66
C GLN A 23 -5.36 -0.58 -12.73
N ALA A 24 -5.52 0.43 -11.88
CA ALA A 24 -4.53 0.74 -10.85
C ALA A 24 -4.53 -0.37 -9.77
N GLN A 25 -3.35 -0.88 -9.43
CA GLN A 25 -3.22 -1.82 -8.32
C GLN A 25 -3.40 -1.07 -7.00
N LYS A 26 -4.54 -1.31 -6.32
CA LYS A 26 -4.72 -0.83 -4.96
C LYS A 26 -3.73 -1.56 -4.07
N LYS A 27 -2.81 -0.83 -3.43
CA LYS A 27 -1.95 -1.37 -2.38
C LYS A 27 -2.83 -1.65 -1.16
N ASN A 28 -3.26 -2.89 -1.02
CA ASN A 28 -3.96 -3.36 0.18
C ASN A 28 -2.93 -3.45 1.31
N THR A 29 -2.70 -2.34 2.00
CA THR A 29 -2.07 -2.40 3.31
C THR A 29 -3.20 -2.65 4.31
N ASP A 30 -3.48 -3.92 4.60
CA ASP A 30 -4.54 -4.31 5.55
C ASP A 30 -4.24 -3.88 6.99
N ILE A 31 -3.01 -3.43 7.24
CA ILE A 31 -2.52 -2.96 8.53
C ILE A 31 -2.08 -1.49 8.41
N LYS A 32 -2.71 -0.62 9.17
CA LYS A 32 -2.30 0.79 9.30
C LYS A 32 -1.67 1.00 10.68
N ILE A 33 -0.53 1.67 10.73
CA ILE A 33 0.20 1.96 11.97
C ILE A 33 0.44 3.47 12.05
N GLU A 34 0.11 4.06 13.20
CA GLU A 34 0.37 5.47 13.49
C GLU A 34 1.08 5.65 14.85
N PRO A 35 2.19 6.41 14.90
CA PRO A 35 2.99 6.87 13.77
C PRO A 35 3.69 5.70 13.04
N PRO A 36 3.97 5.81 11.72
CA PRO A 36 4.59 4.72 10.94
C PRO A 36 6.08 4.49 11.25
N PHE A 37 6.74 5.48 11.86
CA PHE A 37 8.14 5.41 12.30
C PHE A 37 8.35 6.40 13.45
N TRP A 38 9.47 6.27 14.15
CA TRP A 38 9.86 7.17 15.23
C TRP A 38 11.39 7.35 15.28
N TRP A 39 11.85 8.23 16.17
CA TRP A 39 13.26 8.58 16.29
C TRP A 39 13.85 8.20 17.65
N THR A 40 15.12 7.81 17.62
CA THR A 40 15.96 7.68 18.82
C THR A 40 16.30 9.06 19.39
N GLY A 41 16.51 9.15 20.70
CA GLY A 41 16.95 10.40 21.35
C GLY A 41 15.84 11.41 21.62
N MET A 42 14.58 11.07 21.35
CA MET A 42 13.43 11.88 21.76
C MET A 42 13.40 12.04 23.29
N GLN A 43 13.04 13.24 23.75
CA GLN A 43 12.97 13.54 25.19
C GLN A 43 12.00 12.60 25.92
N ASN A 44 10.84 12.33 25.32
CA ASN A 44 9.91 11.32 25.81
C ASN A 44 10.33 9.94 25.28
N LYS A 45 10.65 9.04 26.21
CA LYS A 45 11.09 7.67 25.92
C LYS A 45 9.93 6.69 25.67
N THR A 46 8.70 7.11 25.94
CA THR A 46 7.50 6.28 25.76
C THR A 46 6.82 6.66 24.46
N LEU A 47 6.62 5.65 23.60
CA LEU A 47 5.87 5.76 22.36
C LEU A 47 4.64 4.85 22.44
N GLN A 48 3.47 5.43 22.16
CA GLN A 48 2.24 4.68 21.96
C GLN A 48 1.97 4.57 20.46
N LEU A 49 1.74 3.34 19.98
CA LEU A 49 1.37 3.07 18.60
C LEU A 49 -0.12 2.77 18.52
N MET A 50 -0.77 3.32 17.50
CA MET A 50 -2.13 2.97 17.12
C MET A 50 -2.08 2.04 15.91
N VAL A 51 -2.60 0.83 16.07
CA VAL A 51 -2.57 -0.20 15.02
C VAL A 51 -3.99 -0.55 14.62
N TYR A 52 -4.27 -0.49 13.32
CA TYR A 52 -5.56 -0.81 12.73
C TYR A 52 -5.40 -1.96 11.77
N GLY A 53 -6.33 -2.91 11.81
CA GLY A 53 -6.38 -4.05 10.90
C GLY A 53 -7.50 -4.98 11.33
N GLN A 54 -7.98 -5.82 10.41
CA GLN A 54 -9.00 -6.81 10.73
C GLN A 54 -8.48 -7.76 11.82
N ASN A 55 -9.25 -7.94 12.90
CA ASN A 55 -8.93 -8.81 14.05
C ASN A 55 -7.58 -8.50 14.75
N ILE A 56 -7.01 -7.31 14.57
CA ILE A 56 -5.68 -6.98 15.11
C ILE A 56 -5.60 -7.05 16.64
N GLY A 57 -6.71 -6.77 17.34
CA GLY A 57 -6.79 -6.82 18.80
C GLY A 57 -6.68 -8.23 19.39
N GLU A 58 -6.86 -9.29 18.58
CA GLU A 58 -6.72 -10.68 19.01
C GLU A 58 -5.26 -11.18 18.91
N THR A 59 -4.38 -10.39 18.30
CA THR A 59 -2.98 -10.73 18.10
C THR A 59 -2.13 -10.44 19.35
N ARG A 60 -0.93 -11.03 19.41
CA ARG A 60 0.04 -10.77 20.48
C ARG A 60 1.15 -9.86 19.97
N VAL A 61 1.43 -8.80 20.72
CA VAL A 61 2.54 -7.88 20.44
C VAL A 61 3.86 -8.48 20.95
N THR A 62 4.86 -8.57 20.08
CA THR A 62 6.22 -9.00 20.41
C THR A 62 7.23 -8.01 19.84
N ILE A 63 8.27 -7.68 20.61
CA ILE A 63 9.36 -6.80 20.17
C ILE A 63 10.68 -7.50 20.47
N ASP A 64 11.54 -7.60 19.45
CA ASP A 64 12.90 -8.10 19.57
C ASP A 64 13.86 -7.06 18.97
N TYR A 65 14.16 -6.02 19.77
CA TYR A 65 15.09 -4.97 19.39
C TYR A 65 15.82 -4.42 20.62
N PRO A 66 17.16 -4.40 20.65
CA PRO A 66 17.92 -3.88 21.79
C PRO A 66 17.55 -2.44 22.16
N GLY A 67 17.25 -2.21 23.43
CA GLY A 67 16.89 -0.87 23.94
C GLY A 67 15.42 -0.48 23.78
N VAL A 68 14.58 -1.31 23.16
CA VAL A 68 13.12 -1.12 23.09
C VAL A 68 12.42 -2.14 23.98
N LYS A 69 11.42 -1.71 24.75
CA LYS A 69 10.65 -2.58 25.65
C LYS A 69 9.16 -2.31 25.48
N THR A 70 8.36 -3.36 25.52
CA THR A 70 6.89 -3.24 25.59
C THR A 70 6.50 -2.85 27.01
N ILE A 71 5.59 -1.88 27.12
CA ILE A 71 4.95 -1.51 28.38
C ILE A 71 3.56 -2.16 28.35
N ARG A 72 3.20 -2.90 29.40
CA ARG A 72 1.88 -3.49 29.56
C ARG A 72 0.99 -2.57 30.38
#